data_AF-A0A6F8V370-F1
#
_entry.id   AF-A0A6F8V370-F1
#
_cell.length_a   1.000
_cell.length_b   1.000
_cell.length_c   1.000
_cell.angle_alpha   90.00
_cell.angle_beta   90.00
_cell.angle_gamma   90.00
#
_symmetry.space_group_name_H-M   'P 1'
#
loop_
_entity.id
_entity.type
_entity.pdbx_description
1 polymer ?
#
loop_
_entity_poly.entity_id
_entity_poly.type
_entity_poly.pdbx_seq_one_letter_code
_entity_poly.pdbx_strand_id
1 'polypeptide(L)' 'MLTRSTSVDVMAGCFTCAGSTAIWVAKNAMAVAARHAQATGHETWADQSLSVRYKCEAVPDKPGRQ' A
#
# COMPACT_ATOMS: atom_id res chain seq x y z
N MET A 1 9.10 -0.36 -25.33
CA MET A 1 7.76 -0.34 -24.70
C MET A 1 7.89 -0.10 -23.18
N LEU A 2 7.11 0.83 -22.61
CA LEU A 2 7.06 1.03 -21.14
C LEU A 2 5.96 0.14 -20.56
N THR A 3 6.30 -0.70 -19.60
CA THR A 3 5.35 -1.49 -18.82
C THR A 3 5.35 -1.03 -17.37
N ARG A 4 4.18 -1.07 -16.73
CA ARG A 4 3.99 -0.66 -15.33
C ARG A 4 3.20 -1.73 -14.58
N SER A 5 3.64 -2.05 -13.37
CA SER A 5 2.87 -2.86 -12.41
C SER A 5 2.69 -2.07 -11.11
N THR A 6 1.50 -2.16 -10.53
CA THR A 6 1.15 -1.49 -9.27
C THR A 6 0.56 -2.50 -8.29
N SER A 7 1.00 -2.47 -7.04
CA SER A 7 0.37 -3.19 -5.94
C SER A 7 0.15 -2.27 -4.75
N VAL A 8 -0.89 -2.56 -3.98
CA VAL A 8 -1.25 -1.82 -2.76
C VAL A 8 -1.54 -2.85 -1.68
N ASP A 9 -0.80 -2.72 -0.59
CA ASP A 9 -1.00 -3.49 0.64
C ASP A 9 -1.46 -2.54 1.74
N VAL A 10 -2.43 -2.99 2.52
CA VAL A 10 -3.02 -2.18 3.60
C VAL A 10 -3.13 -3.04 4.85
N MET A 11 -2.65 -2.49 5.96
CA MET A 11 -2.77 -3.08 7.29
C MET A 11 -3.36 -2.04 8.23
N ALA A 12 -4.14 -2.49 9.20
CA ALA A 12 -4.72 -1.59 10.20
C ALA A 12 -4.89 -2.31 11.54
N GLY A 13 -4.99 -1.51 12.59
CA GLY A 13 -5.15 -2.01 13.94
C GLY A 13 -5.79 -0.99 14.90
N CYS A 14 -5.94 -1.43 16.14
CA CYS A 14 -6.57 -0.69 17.22
C CYS A 14 -5.72 -0.86 18.47
N PHE A 15 -5.22 0.26 19.02
CA PHE A 15 -4.34 0.23 20.19
C PHE A 15 -5.02 -0.33 21.43
N THR A 16 -6.34 -0.18 21.52
CA THR A 16 -7.12 -0.72 22.64
C THR A 16 -7.41 -2.23 22.49
N CYS A 17 -7.75 -2.71 21.28
CA CYS A 17 -8.17 -4.10 21.10
C CYS A 17 -7.00 -5.08 20.95
N ALA A 18 -5.87 -4.65 20.37
CA ALA A 18 -4.75 -5.53 20.05
C ALA A 18 -3.38 -4.85 20.23
N GLY A 19 -3.32 -3.72 20.92
CA GLY A 19 -2.09 -2.93 21.05
C GLY A 19 -1.58 -2.46 19.68
N SER A 20 -0.27 -2.58 19.47
CA SER A 20 0.38 -2.24 18.20
C SER A 20 0.23 -3.31 17.11
N THR A 21 -0.49 -4.41 17.38
CA THR A 21 -0.63 -5.52 16.42
C THR A 21 -1.68 -5.21 15.36
N ALA A 22 -1.37 -5.50 14.10
CA ALA A 22 -2.34 -5.42 13.01
C ALA A 22 -3.43 -6.50 13.16
N ILE A 23 -4.70 -6.12 13.05
CA ILE A 23 -5.85 -7.04 13.11
C ILE A 23 -6.67 -7.07 11.82
N TRP A 24 -6.48 -6.09 10.94
CA TRP A 24 -7.12 -6.06 9.62
C TRP A 24 -6.05 -5.94 8.53
N VAL A 25 -5.96 -6.96 7.68
CA VAL A 25 -4.99 -7.02 6.58
C VAL A 25 -5.73 -7.38 5.29
N ALA A 26 -6.21 -6.35 4.61
CA ALA A 26 -6.98 -6.46 3.38
C ALA A 26 -7.08 -5.09 2.71
N LYS A 27 -7.43 -5.06 1.41
CA LYS A 27 -7.62 -3.80 0.66
C LYS A 27 -8.64 -2.83 1.30
N ASN A 28 -9.57 -3.35 2.10
CA ASN A 28 -10.59 -2.57 2.80
C ASN A 28 -10.24 -2.24 4.27
N ALA A 29 -9.03 -2.59 4.75
CA ALA A 29 -8.66 -2.45 6.16
C ALA A 29 -8.78 -1.00 6.67
N MET A 30 -8.49 0.01 5.84
CA MET A 30 -8.72 1.43 6.20
C MET A 30 -10.19 1.71 6.55
N ALA A 31 -11.13 1.21 5.75
CA ALA A 31 -12.56 1.41 5.98
C ALA A 31 -13.05 0.66 7.22
N VAL A 32 -12.48 -0.51 7.50
CA VAL A 32 -12.79 -1.28 8.72
C VAL A 32 -12.29 -0.53 9.96
N ALA A 33 -11.05 -0.04 9.94
CA ALA A 33 -10.49 0.72 11.04
C ALA A 33 -11.27 2.01 11.32
N ALA A 34 -11.63 2.77 10.27
CA ALA A 34 -12.44 3.98 10.40
C ALA A 34 -13.81 3.70 11.04
N ARG A 35 -14.51 2.66 10.58
CA ARG A 35 -15.79 2.25 11.19
C ARG A 35 -15.62 1.82 12.63
N HIS A 36 -14.52 1.13 12.96
CA HIS A 36 -14.24 0.73 14.33
C HIS A 36 -14.04 1.95 15.22
N ALA A 37 -13.18 2.91 14.83
CA ALA A 37 -12.97 4.14 15.59
C ALA A 37 -14.27 4.92 15.81
N GLN A 38 -15.13 5.02 14.80
CA GLN A 38 -16.45 5.66 14.94
C GLN A 38 -17.37 4.92 15.92
N ALA A 39 -17.36 3.60 15.90
CA ALA A 39 -18.23 2.79 16.74
C ALA A 39 -17.77 2.69 18.20
N THR A 40 -16.46 2.73 18.45
CA THR A 40 -15.88 2.44 19.78
C THR A 40 -15.20 3.64 20.43
N GLY A 41 -14.83 4.66 19.66
CA GLY A 41 -13.99 5.76 20.13
C GLY A 41 -12.54 5.36 20.41
N HIS A 42 -12.13 4.13 20.06
CA HIS A 42 -10.75 3.68 20.25
C HIS A 42 -9.80 4.35 19.26
N GLU A 43 -8.55 4.55 19.67
CA GLU A 43 -7.49 4.98 18.78
C GLU A 43 -7.13 3.84 17.81
N THR A 44 -7.36 4.08 16.52
CA THR A 44 -7.07 3.13 15.45
C THR A 44 -6.07 3.72 14.47
N TRP A 45 -5.26 2.85 13.88
CA TRP A 45 -4.27 3.21 12.88
C TRP A 45 -4.51 2.40 11.60
N ALA A 46 -4.07 2.95 10.47
CA ALA A 46 -4.07 2.25 9.19
C ALA A 46 -2.87 2.71 8.35
N ASP A 47 -2.10 1.74 7.87
CA ASP A 47 -0.94 1.94 7.01
C ASP A 47 -1.21 1.41 5.61
N GLN A 48 -0.81 2.18 4.60
CA GLN A 48 -0.90 1.80 3.19
C GLN A 48 0.50 1.83 2.57
N SER A 49 0.88 0.72 1.92
CA SER A 49 2.09 0.62 1.12
C SER A 49 1.74 0.55 -0.36
N LEU A 50 2.16 1.56 -1.13
CA LEU A 50 1.99 1.62 -2.58
C LEU A 50 3.31 1.27 -3.27
N SER A 51 3.31 0.18 -4.03
CA SER A 51 4.44 -0.23 -4.86
C SER A 51 4.12 0.03 -6.33
N VAL A 52 4.96 0.84 -6.99
CA VAL A 52 4.88 1.09 -8.43
C VAL A 52 6.22 0.69 -9.05
N ARG A 53 6.19 -0.21 -10.03
CA ARG A 53 7.39 -0.66 -10.75
C ARG A 53 7.24 -0.32 -12.23
N TYR A 54 8.31 0.18 -12.82
CA TYR A 54 8.41 0.52 -14.23
C TYR A 54 9.45 -0.37 -14.88
N LYS A 55 9.16 -0.88 -16.08
CA LYS A 55 10.12 -1.59 -16.91
C LYS A 55 10.08 -0.99 -18.31
N CYS A 56 11.20 -0.46 -18.75
CA CYS A 56 11.40 0.03 -20.11
C CYS A 56 12.23 -1.01 -20.89
N GLU A 57 11.88 -1.25 -22.14
CA GLU A 57 12.79 -1.93 -23.07
C GLU A 57 13.99 -1.03 -23.37
N ALA A 58 15.18 -1.62 -23.45
CA ALA A 58 16.38 -0.90 -23.84
C ALA A 58 16.19 -0.30 -25.25
N VAL A 59 16.52 0.98 -25.39
CA VAL A 59 16.66 1.58 -26.71
C VAL A 59 18.01 1.08 -27.27
N PRO A 60 18.05 0.54 -28.49
CA PRO A 60 19.33 0.18 -29.12
C PRO A 60 20.23 1.40 -29.17
N ASP A 61 21.49 1.24 -28.78
CA ASP A 61 22.46 2.33 -28.88
C ASP A 61 22.57 2.78 -30.34
N LYS A 62 22.60 4.09 -30.58
CA LYS A 62 22.84 4.58 -31.94
C LYS A 62 24.30 4.29 -32.25
N PRO A 63 24.65 3.63 -33.37
CA PRO A 63 26.05 3.48 -33.73
C PRO A 63 26.66 4.88 -33.80
N GLY A 64 27.70 5.09 -32.99
CA GLY A 64 28.38 6.36 -32.86
C GLY A 64 28.73 6.92 -34.24
N ARG A 65 28.37 8.18 -34.46
CA ARG A 65 28.79 8.93 -35.64
C ARG A 65 30.31 9.02 -35.58
N GLN A 66 31.01 8.22 -36.40
CA GLN A 66 32.42 8.44 -36.72
C GLN A 66 32.57 9.79 -37.43
#